data_AF-A0A447P4F6-F1
#
_entry.id   AF-A0A447P4F6-F1
#
_cell.length_a   1.000
_cell.length_b   1.000
_cell.length_c   1.000
_cell.angle_alpha   90.00
_cell.angle_beta   90.00
_cell.angle_gamma   90.00
#
_symmetry.space_group_name_H-M   'P 1'
#
loop_
_entity.id
_entity.type
_entity.pdbx_description
1 polymer ?
#
loop_
_entity_poly.entity_id
_entity_poly.type
_entity_poly.pdbx_seq_one_letter_code
_entity_poly.pdbx_strand_id
1 'polypeptide(L)' 'MIYPSATLHVHINHDDCLEIAVLKGDMGDVQHFADDVIAQRGVRHGHLQCLPKED' A
#
# COMPACT_ATOMS: atom_id res chain seq x y z
N MET A 1 6.52 8.41 11.27
CA MET A 1 7.14 8.60 9.93
C MET A 1 7.13 7.28 9.19
N ILE A 2 6.70 7.29 7.92
CA ILE A 2 6.59 6.09 7.07
C ILE A 2 7.84 5.96 6.20
N TYR A 3 8.29 4.73 6.03
CA TYR A 3 9.44 4.36 5.23
C TYR A 3 9.01 3.29 4.22
N PRO A 4 8.86 3.63 2.93
CA PRO A 4 8.60 2.63 1.90
C PRO A 4 9.87 1.81 1.68
N SER A 5 9.75 0.49 1.75
CA SER A 5 10.89 -0.43 1.60
C SER A 5 11.07 -0.85 0.13
N ALA A 6 9.98 -1.20 -0.52
CA ALA A 6 9.95 -1.58 -1.93
C ALA A 6 8.52 -1.47 -2.47
N THR A 7 8.41 -1.30 -3.79
CA THR A 7 7.14 -1.43 -4.51
C THR A 7 7.33 -2.39 -5.67
N LEU A 8 6.47 -3.41 -5.76
CA LEU A 8 6.36 -4.28 -6.91
C LEU A 8 5.23 -3.75 -7.79
N HIS A 9 5.48 -3.60 -9.09
CA HIS A 9 4.50 -3.20 -10.09
C HIS A 9 4.42 -4.27 -11.17
N VAL A 10 3.21 -4.71 -11.50
CA VAL A 10 2.95 -5.71 -12.54
C VAL A 10 1.84 -5.22 -13.46
N HIS A 11 2.08 -5.23 -14.77
CA HIS A 11 1.02 -5.08 -15.75
C HIS A 11 0.26 -6.40 -15.86
N ILE A 12 -0.99 -6.44 -15.38
CA ILE A 12 -1.81 -7.66 -15.40
C ILE A 12 -2.60 -7.79 -16.71
N ASN A 13 -2.80 -6.67 -17.41
CA ASN A 13 -3.25 -6.60 -18.78
C ASN A 13 -2.78 -5.26 -19.39
N HIS A 14 -3.35 -4.84 -20.53
CA HIS A 14 -2.92 -3.62 -21.22
C HIS A 14 -3.30 -2.33 -20.48
N ASP A 15 -4.38 -2.36 -19.71
CA ASP A 15 -5.00 -1.17 -19.10
C ASP A 15 -4.88 -1.16 -17.56
N ASP A 16 -4.68 -2.32 -16.94
CA ASP A 16 -4.63 -2.50 -15.48
C ASP A 16 -3.24 -2.88 -14.98
N CYS A 17 -2.88 -2.29 -13.84
CA CYS A 17 -1.66 -2.57 -13.10
C CYS A 17 -2.00 -3.09 -11.69
N LEU A 18 -1.19 -4.01 -11.19
CA LEU A 18 -1.19 -4.43 -9.80
C LEU A 18 0.07 -3.88 -9.13
N GLU A 19 -0.10 -3.15 -8.03
CA GLU A 19 1.00 -2.68 -7.20
C GLU A 19 0.93 -3.26 -5.78
N ILE A 20 2.09 -3.61 -5.24
CA ILE A 20 2.26 -4.03 -3.85
C ILE A 20 3.40 -3.20 -3.25
N ALA A 21 3.07 -2.31 -2.32
CA ALA A 21 4.03 -1.50 -1.58
C ALA A 21 4.27 -2.09 -0.18
N VAL A 22 5.53 -2.37 0.16
CA VAL A 22 5.93 -2.77 1.51
C VAL A 22 6.29 -1.52 2.30
N LEU A 23 5.49 -1.23 3.33
CA LEU A 23 5.64 -0.05 4.17
C LEU A 23 6.09 -0.44 5.58
N LYS A 24 6.92 0.42 6.19
CA LYS A 24 7.34 0.29 7.58
C LYS A 24 7.20 1.64 8.27
N GLY A 25 6.60 1.67 9.45
CA GLY A 25 6.43 2.90 10.20
C GLY A 25 5.57 2.70 11.42
N ASP A 26 5.18 3.82 12.03
CA ASP A 26 4.09 3.82 13.00
C ASP A 26 2.79 3.33 12.34
N MET A 27 2.00 2.55 13.07
CA MET A 27 0.79 1.94 12.52
C MET A 27 -0.26 2.97 12.11
N GLY A 28 -0.40 4.06 12.87
CA GLY A 28 -1.33 5.14 12.53
C GLY A 28 -0.93 5.85 11.25
N ASP A 29 0.35 6.17 11.11
CA ASP A 29 0.87 6.78 9.89
C ASP A 29 0.71 5.84 8.67
N VAL A 30 1.08 4.56 8.80
CA VAL A 30 0.94 3.57 7.71
C VAL A 30 -0.51 3.41 7.27
N GLN A 31 -1.44 3.35 8.21
CA GLN A 31 -2.85 3.21 7.91
C GLN A 31 -3.42 4.47 7.25
N HIS A 32 -3.08 5.66 7.76
CA HIS A 32 -3.49 6.92 7.14
C HIS A 32 -2.98 7.06 5.69
N PHE A 33 -1.72 6.72 5.44
CA PHE A 33 -1.16 6.74 4.08
C PHE A 33 -1.86 5.74 3.15
N ALA A 34 -2.12 4.52 3.64
CA ALA A 34 -2.83 3.53 2.85
C ALA A 34 -4.26 3.97 2.53
N ASP A 35 -4.97 4.57 3.50
CA ASP A 35 -6.31 5.13 3.30
C ASP A 35 -6.30 6.22 2.22
N ASP A 36 -5.33 7.14 2.28
CA ASP A 36 -5.17 8.21 1.29
C ASP A 36 -4.94 7.66 -0.12
N VAL A 37 -4.10 6.62 -0.27
CA VAL A 37 -3.83 5.96 -1.55
C VAL A 37 -5.06 5.20 -2.05
N ILE A 38 -5.69 4.39 -1.20
CA ILE A 38 -6.85 3.57 -1.56
C ILE A 38 -8.04 4.45 -1.95
N ALA A 39 -8.18 5.64 -1.36
CA ALA A 39 -9.23 6.60 -1.68
C ALA A 39 -9.04 7.36 -3.00
N GLN A 40 -7.87 7.25 -3.64
CA GLN A 40 -7.62 7.96 -4.90
C GLN A 40 -8.50 7.45 -6.04
N ARG A 41 -9.01 8.39 -6.85
CA ARG A 41 -9.80 8.05 -8.04
C ARG A 41 -8.95 7.21 -9.01
N GLY A 42 -9.45 6.02 -9.36
CA GLY A 42 -8.78 5.09 -10.27
C GLY A 42 -8.07 3.94 -9.56
N VAL A 43 -7.87 4.03 -8.24
CA VAL A 43 -7.43 2.89 -7.45
C VAL A 43 -8.60 1.92 -7.29
N ARG A 44 -8.34 0.66 -7.66
CA ARG A 44 -9.31 -0.44 -7.62
C ARG A 44 -8.70 -1.56 -6.79
N HIS A 45 -9.53 -2.26 -6.04
CA HIS A 45 -9.11 -3.40 -5.22
C HIS A 45 -8.03 -3.04 -4.16
N GLY A 46 -8.05 -1.81 -3.66
CA GLY A 46 -7.16 -1.36 -2.60
C GLY A 46 -7.34 -2.19 -1.32
N HIS A 47 -6.22 -2.66 -0.76
CA HIS A 47 -6.22 -3.50 0.42
C HIS A 47 -4.97 -3.21 1.27
N LEU A 48 -5.15 -3.14 2.58
CA LEU A 48 -4.08 -2.99 3.56
C LEU A 48 -4.03 -4.22 4.46
N GLN A 49 -2.88 -4.89 4.50
CA GLN A 49 -2.58 -5.92 5.49
C GLN A 49 -1.55 -5.38 6.49
N CYS A 50 -1.96 -5.22 7.73
CA CYS A 50 -1.11 -4.72 8.80
C CYS A 50 -0.35 -5.87 9.48
N LEU A 51 0.98 -5.72 9.60
CA LEU A 51 1.86 -6.66 10.30
C LEU A 51 2.48 -5.93 11.50
N PRO A 52 1.86 -5.97 12.69
CA PRO A 52 2.43 -5.34 13.87
C PRO A 52 3.71 -6.06 14.30
N LYS A 53 4.60 -5.33 14.98
CA LYS A 53 5.80 -5.93 15.58
C LYS A 53 5.36 -6.95 16.63
N GLU A 54 5.88 -8.17 16.51
CA GLU A 54 5.74 -9.22 17.53
C GLU A 54 6.67 -8.93 18.72
N ASP A 55 6.26 -9.39 19.91
CA ASP A 55 7.01 -9.23 21.17
C ASP A 55 8.33 -10.01 21.19
#